data_AF-A0A438B710-F1
#
_entry.id   AF-A0A438B710-F1
#
_cell.length_a   1.000
_cell.length_b   1.000
_cell.length_c   1.000
_cell.angle_alpha   90.00
_cell.angle_beta   90.00
_cell.angle_gamma   90.00
#
_symmetry.space_group_name_H-M   'P 1'
#
loop_
_entity.id
_entity.type
_entity.pdbx_description
1 polymer ?
#
loop_
_entity_poly.entity_id
_entity_poly.type
_entity_poly.pdbx_seq_one_letter_code
_entity_poly.pdbx_strand_id
1 'polypeptide(L)' 'MSARQLALRDGAICGICGGDVDMSLSRKDDGAMCPSVDHIVPRSLGGSHDPSNLQLAHMVCNMRKSDRVRPVA' A
#
# COMPACT_ATOMS: atom_id res chain seq x y z
N MET A 1 5.76 -3.73 -8.95
CA MET A 1 6.67 -2.67 -8.45
C MET A 1 6.94 -2.89 -6.97
N SER A 2 8.09 -2.44 -6.45
CA SER A 2 8.37 -2.45 -5.01
C SER A 2 7.75 -1.25 -4.30
N ALA A 3 7.61 -1.32 -2.96
CA ALA A 3 7.11 -0.20 -2.16
C ALA A 3 7.97 1.06 -2.33
N ARG A 4 9.29 0.92 -2.45
CA ARG A 4 10.20 2.05 -2.70
C ARG A 4 9.95 2.72 -4.04
N GLN A 5 9.64 1.94 -5.09
CA GLN A 5 9.30 2.50 -6.40
C GLN A 5 7.95 3.23 -6.37
N LEU A 6 6.97 2.73 -5.61
CA LEU A 6 5.69 3.41 -5.43
C LEU A 6 5.83 4.71 -4.64
N ALA A 7 6.65 4.72 -3.58
CA ALA A 7 6.95 5.94 -2.82
C ALA A 7 7.58 7.03 -3.70
N LEU A 8 8.50 6.66 -4.60
CA LEU A 8 9.10 7.59 -5.56
C LEU A 8 8.09 8.12 -6.60
N ARG A 9 7.06 7.34 -6.94
CA ARG A 9 6.02 7.72 -7.90
C ARG A 9 4.97 8.64 -7.26
N ASP A 10 4.50 8.29 -6.07
CA ASP A 10 3.28 8.86 -5.46
C ASP A 10 3.55 9.74 -4.23
N GLY A 11 4.80 9.91 -3.83
CA GLY A 11 5.19 10.84 -2.75
C GLY A 11 5.17 10.24 -1.34
N ALA A 12 5.48 8.95 -1.18
CA ALA A 12 5.51 8.27 0.12
C ALA A 12 4.20 8.41 0.95
N ILE A 13 3.06 8.57 0.29
CA ILE A 13 1.74 8.67 0.93
C ILE A 13 1.03 7.30 0.89
N CYS A 14 0.33 6.97 1.97
CA CYS A 14 -0.51 5.78 2.04
C CYS A 14 -1.80 6.01 1.22
N GLY A 15 -1.98 5.28 0.13
CA GLY A 15 -3.17 5.37 -0.71
C GLY A 15 -4.47 4.83 -0.08
N ILE A 16 -4.43 4.35 1.16
CA ILE A 16 -5.61 3.88 1.92
C ILE A 16 -6.09 4.93 2.94
N CYS A 17 -5.17 5.53 3.70
CA CYS A 17 -5.52 6.48 4.77
C CYS A 17 -5.07 7.92 4.52
N GLY A 18 -4.26 8.17 3.49
CA GLY A 18 -3.73 9.49 3.15
C GLY A 18 -2.57 9.97 4.03
N GLY A 19 -2.14 9.17 5.02
CA GLY A 19 -1.00 9.53 5.89
C GLY A 19 0.36 9.16 5.32
N ASP A 20 1.41 9.82 5.83
CA ASP A 20 2.79 9.58 5.41
C ASP A 20 3.26 8.15 5.76
N VAL A 21 4.01 7.54 4.83
CA VAL A 21 4.62 6.23 4.99
C VAL A 21 6.12 6.41 5.17
N ASP A 22 6.60 6.08 6.37
CA ASP A 22 8.03 6.06 6.64
C ASP A 22 8.69 4.86 5.97
N MET A 23 9.48 5.13 4.92
CA MET A 23 10.17 4.12 4.12
C MET A 23 11.42 3.54 4.79
N SER A 24 11.83 4.08 5.94
CA SER A 24 12.92 3.52 6.75
C SER A 24 12.46 2.33 7.61
N LEU A 25 11.14 2.21 7.83
CA LEU A 25 10.57 1.16 8.66
C LEU A 25 10.63 -0.22 7.99
N SER A 26 10.91 -1.22 8.79
CA SER A 26 11.05 -2.63 8.44
C SER A 26 9.92 -3.44 9.06
N ARG A 27 9.48 -4.51 8.38
CA ARG A 27 8.47 -5.42 8.93
C ARG A 27 8.94 -6.13 10.20
N LYS A 28 10.26 -6.37 10.34
CA LYS A 28 10.82 -7.11 11.47
C LYS A 28 10.85 -6.28 12.74
N ASP A 29 11.18 -5.00 12.60
CA ASP A 29 11.51 -4.13 13.74
C ASP A 29 10.36 -3.18 14.08
N ASP A 30 9.70 -2.62 13.06
CA ASP A 30 8.71 -1.54 13.23
C ASP A 30 7.26 -2.02 13.09
N GLY A 31 7.09 -3.27 12.64
CA GLY A 31 5.82 -3.98 12.62
C GLY A 31 4.76 -3.33 11.71
N ALA A 32 3.70 -2.81 12.31
CA ALA A 32 2.42 -2.54 11.63
C ALA A 32 2.46 -1.30 10.70
N MET A 33 3.37 -0.35 10.93
CA MET A 33 3.46 0.90 10.16
C MET A 33 4.46 0.83 9.01
N CYS A 34 5.14 -0.30 8.81
CA CYS A 34 6.10 -0.45 7.72
C CYS A 34 5.42 -0.35 6.33
N PRO A 35 6.17 0.06 5.29
CA PRO A 35 5.65 0.18 3.94
C PRO A 35 5.27 -1.18 3.36
N SER A 36 4.17 -1.20 2.61
CA SER A 36 3.67 -2.36 1.89
C SER A 36 3.12 -1.96 0.52
N VAL A 37 3.04 -2.94 -0.38
CA VAL A 37 2.41 -2.77 -1.70
C VAL A 37 0.96 -3.25 -1.58
N ASP A 38 0.00 -2.34 -1.75
CA ASP A 38 -1.43 -2.66 -1.81
C ASP A 38 -1.90 -2.74 -3.26
N HIS A 39 -2.82 -3.67 -3.52
CA HIS A 39 -3.54 -3.77 -4.77
C HIS A 39 -4.86 -3.00 -4.61
N ILE A 40 -5.05 -1.91 -5.37
CA ILE A 40 -6.25 -1.04 -5.29
C ILE A 40 -7.51 -1.91 -5.42
N VAL A 41 -7.59 -2.67 -6.51
CA VAL A 41 -8.49 -3.82 -6.65
C VAL A 41 -7.75 -5.07 -6.17
N PRO A 42 -8.23 -5.78 -5.12
CA PRO A 42 -7.62 -7.01 -4.65
C PRO A 42 -7.49 -8.07 -5.74
N ARG A 43 -6.42 -8.87 -5.69
CA ARG A 43 -6.20 -9.98 -6.63
C ARG A 43 -7.32 -11.01 -6.60
N SER A 44 -7.92 -11.26 -5.43
CA SER A 44 -9.08 -12.17 -5.27
C SER A 44 -10.32 -11.69 -6.03
N LEU A 45 -10.41 -10.39 -6.34
CA LEU A 45 -11.48 -9.77 -7.11
C LEU A 45 -11.06 -9.46 -8.56
N GLY A 46 -9.95 -10.06 -9.04
CA GLY A 46 -9.47 -9.89 -10.41
C GLY A 46 -8.53 -8.70 -10.64
N GLY A 47 -8.07 -8.03 -9.59
CA GLY A 47 -7.10 -6.93 -9.74
C GLY A 47 -5.73 -7.39 -10.24
N SER A 48 -5.17 -6.65 -11.20
CA SER A 48 -3.87 -6.98 -11.80
C SER A 48 -2.70 -6.56 -10.91
N HIS A 49 -1.50 -7.06 -11.21
CA HIS A 49 -0.25 -6.57 -10.57
C HIS A 49 0.43 -5.46 -11.39
N ASP A 50 -0.31 -4.84 -12.31
CA ASP A 50 0.18 -3.71 -13.10
C ASP A 50 0.39 -2.49 -12.21
N PRO A 51 1.38 -1.63 -12.51
CA PRO A 51 1.61 -0.39 -11.77
C PRO A 51 0.36 0.44 -11.51
N SER A 52 -0.59 0.48 -12.45
CA SER A 52 -1.85 1.23 -12.31
C SER A 52 -2.79 0.70 -11.22
N ASN A 53 -2.68 -0.57 -10.84
CA ASN A 53 -3.47 -1.18 -9.76
C ASN A 53 -2.67 -1.31 -8.46
N LEU A 54 -1.45 -0.77 -8.39
CA LEU A 54 -0.61 -0.79 -7.19
C LEU A 54 -0.53 0.59 -6.57
N GLN A 55 -0.59 0.62 -5.24
CA GLN A 55 -0.36 1.83 -4.44
C GLN A 55 0.48 1.52 -3.20
N LEU A 56 1.18 2.53 -2.68
CA LEU A 56 1.86 2.43 -1.41
C LEU A 56 0.84 2.44 -0.28
N ALA A 57 1.04 1.60 0.74
CA ALA A 57 0.23 1.62 1.95
C ALA A 57 1.03 1.20 3.18
N HIS A 58 0.63 1.66 4.37
CA HIS A 58 1.07 1.02 5.61
C HIS A 58 0.63 -0.44 5.63
N MET A 59 1.46 -1.32 6.17
CA MET A 59 1.15 -2.74 6.33
C MET A 59 -0.19 -2.95 7.06
N VAL A 60 -0.44 -2.21 8.15
CA VAL A 60 -1.68 -2.29 8.93
C VAL A 60 -2.90 -1.83 8.14
N CYS A 61 -2.77 -0.78 7.34
CA CYS A 61 -3.85 -0.28 6.50
C CYS A 61 -4.22 -1.32 5.43
N ASN A 62 -3.21 -1.91 4.79
CA ASN A 62 -3.37 -2.97 3.79
C ASN A 62 -4.03 -4.22 4.40
N MET A 63 -3.51 -4.70 5.54
CA MET A 63 -4.11 -5.83 6.27
C MET A 63 -5.56 -5.57 6.67
N ARG A 64 -5.88 -4.36 7.13
CA ARG A 64 -7.27 -3.97 7.46
C ARG A 64 -8.15 -3.85 6.22
N LYS A 65 -7.62 -3.43 5.08
CA LYS A 65 -8.36 -3.36 3.81
C LYS A 65 -8.78 -4.77 3.36
N SER A 66 -7.88 -5.74 3.44
CA SER A 66 -8.12 -7.13 3.03
C SER A 66 -8.56 -7.19 1.55
N ASP A 67 -9.62 -7.92 1.26
CA ASP A 67 -10.27 -8.11 -0.03
C ASP A 67 -11.32 -7.03 -0.35
N ARG A 68 -11.33 -5.91 0.39
CA ARG A 68 -12.26 -4.81 0.14
C ARG A 68 -11.65 -3.78 -0.79
N VAL A 69 -12.47 -3.24 -1.68
CA VAL A 69 -12.16 -2.02 -2.45
C VAL A 69 -12.59 -0.83 -1.61
N ARG A 70 -11.67 0.10 -1.33
CA ARG A 70 -12.04 1.37 -0.70
C ARG A 70 -12.44 2.36 -1.78
N PRO A 71 -13.50 3.17 -1.59
CA PRO A 71 -13.74 4.30 -2.45
C PRO A 71 -12.49 5.19 -2.39
N VAL A 72 -11.95 5.52 -3.56
CA VAL A 72 -10.94 6.58 -3.66
C VAL A 72 -11.67 7.88 -3.31
N ALA A 73 -11.16 8.62 -2.32
CA ALA A 73 -11.68 9.94 -1.96
C ALA A 73 -11.31 10.95 -3.04
#